data_AF-A0AA37K016-F1
#
_entry.id   AF-A0AA37K016-F1
#
_cell.length_a   1.000
_cell.length_b   1.000
_cell.length_c   1.000
_cell.angle_alpha   90.00
_cell.angle_beta   90.00
_cell.angle_gamma   90.00
#
_symmetry.space_group_name_H-M   'P 1'
#
loop_
_entity.id
_entity.type
_entity.pdbx_description
1 polymer ?
#
loop_
_entity_poly.entity_id
_entity_poly.type
_entity_poly.pdbx_seq_one_letter_code
_entity_poly.pdbx_strand_id
1 'polypeptide(L)'
;MFHIGGSFLTSLLSLGVYLLQSYAIYRLAVVRGLPNPFFAFIPFFQLFMLGQIGDSMKHLNRRVYDVFASVPLAYALPIVSVAAVLLRYPFSTLADLLVSVGTLVVYYLVFYFYARKQCVLFTVIAGLPTIVSILAILSLMPLIGGAFIYAAGILAVAAVVTPVVGPLLILYSIRGYRMYR
;
A
#
# COMPACT_ATOMS: atom_id res chain seq x y z
N MET A 1 4.32 23.91 29.76
CA MET A 1 5.55 23.53 29.03
C MET A 1 5.12 22.76 27.80
N PHE A 2 5.17 23.39 26.64
CA PHE A 2 4.54 22.92 25.42
C PHE A 2 5.47 21.94 24.67
N HIS A 3 5.14 20.66 24.64
CA HIS A 3 5.72 19.66 23.73
C HIS A 3 5.20 19.84 22.27
N ILE A 4 5.16 21.08 21.75
CA ILE A 4 4.59 21.38 20.43
C ILE A 4 5.52 20.94 19.27
N GLY A 5 6.84 20.95 19.48
CA GLY A 5 7.80 20.74 18.38
C GLY A 5 7.76 19.33 17.76
N GLY A 6 7.59 18.29 18.58
CA GLY A 6 7.62 16.89 18.11
C GLY A 6 6.34 16.45 17.38
N SER A 7 5.17 16.88 17.87
CA SER A 7 3.88 16.54 17.28
C SER A 7 3.58 17.31 15.99
N PHE A 8 4.09 18.55 15.87
CA PHE A 8 3.92 19.35 14.66
C PHE A 8 4.78 18.81 13.50
N LEU A 9 6.06 18.48 13.76
CA LEU A 9 6.95 17.94 12.75
C LEU A 9 6.45 16.58 12.21
N THR A 10 6.00 15.69 13.10
CA THR A 10 5.42 14.40 12.71
C THR A 10 4.13 14.56 11.89
N SER A 11 3.27 15.52 12.26
CA SER A 11 2.08 15.86 11.47
C SER A 11 2.44 16.37 10.08
N LEU A 12 3.40 17.30 9.96
CA LEU A 12 3.88 17.79 8.66
C LEU A 12 4.47 16.68 7.79
N LEU A 13 5.28 15.79 8.37
CA LEU A 13 5.85 14.65 7.65
C LEU A 13 4.76 13.69 7.18
N SER A 14 3.76 13.40 8.02
CA SER A 14 2.62 12.56 7.63
C SER A 14 1.81 13.17 6.47
N LEU A 15 1.61 14.49 6.49
CA LEU A 15 0.97 15.22 5.39
C LEU A 15 1.80 15.12 4.10
N GLY A 16 3.12 15.30 4.19
CA GLY A 16 4.02 15.17 3.04
C GLY A 16 4.00 13.78 2.43
N VAL A 17 4.04 12.74 3.27
CA VAL A 17 3.90 11.33 2.85
C VAL A 17 2.56 11.10 2.18
N TYR A 18 1.47 11.58 2.78
CA TYR A 18 0.12 11.46 2.24
C TYR A 18 0.01 12.11 0.86
N LEU A 19 0.51 13.34 0.70
CA LEU A 19 0.49 14.07 -0.56
C LEU A 19 1.35 13.38 -1.63
N LEU A 20 2.50 12.84 -1.25
CA LEU A 20 3.36 12.07 -2.14
C LEU A 20 2.66 10.80 -2.63
N GLN A 21 2.02 10.06 -1.73
CA GLN A 21 1.27 8.85 -2.07
C GLN A 21 0.07 9.16 -2.96
N SER A 22 -0.69 10.19 -2.61
CA SER A 22 -1.83 10.68 -3.40
C SER A 22 -1.39 11.10 -4.81
N TYR A 23 -0.27 11.82 -4.91
CA TYR A 23 0.31 12.22 -6.19
C TYR A 23 0.78 11.03 -7.04
N ALA A 24 1.41 10.02 -6.44
CA ALA A 24 1.83 8.81 -7.15
C ALA A 24 0.62 8.05 -7.73
N ILE A 25 -0.45 7.88 -6.94
CA ILE A 25 -1.68 7.23 -7.37
C ILE A 25 -2.37 8.07 -8.45
N TYR A 26 -2.48 9.39 -8.27
CA TYR A 26 -3.01 10.32 -9.27
C TYR A 26 -2.29 10.18 -10.61
N ARG A 27 -0.95 10.27 -10.60
CA ARG A 27 -0.14 10.16 -11.83
C ARG A 27 -0.34 8.82 -12.51
N LEU A 28 -0.43 7.74 -11.75
CA LEU A 28 -0.66 6.42 -12.32
C LEU A 28 -2.06 6.28 -12.91
N ALA A 29 -3.09 6.80 -12.24
CA ALA A 29 -4.45 6.84 -12.74
C ALA A 29 -4.56 7.63 -14.06
N VAL A 30 -3.85 8.77 -14.17
CA VAL A 30 -3.76 9.57 -15.41
C VAL A 30 -3.11 8.78 -16.55
N VAL A 31 -1.97 8.13 -16.30
CA VAL A 31 -1.28 7.32 -17.32
C VAL A 31 -2.16 6.17 -17.81
N ARG A 32 -2.97 5.59 -16.92
CA ARG A 32 -3.90 4.50 -17.26
C ARG A 32 -5.21 4.98 -17.90
N GLY A 33 -5.48 6.29 -17.90
CA GLY A 33 -6.73 6.85 -18.43
C GLY A 33 -7.96 6.49 -17.58
N LEU A 34 -7.81 6.35 -16.27
CA LEU A 34 -8.92 6.07 -15.36
C LEU A 34 -9.82 7.29 -15.17
N PRO A 35 -11.13 7.10 -14.93
CA PRO A 35 -12.04 8.21 -14.65
C PRO A 35 -11.70 8.88 -13.31
N ASN A 36 -11.85 10.20 -13.25
CA ASN A 36 -11.71 11.01 -12.03
C ASN A 36 -10.42 10.75 -11.21
N PRO A 37 -9.22 10.87 -11.80
CA PRO A 37 -7.96 10.60 -11.11
C PRO A 37 -7.73 11.47 -9.87
N PHE A 38 -8.40 12.63 -9.80
CA PHE A 38 -8.34 13.55 -8.66
C PHE A 38 -8.81 12.93 -7.33
N PHE A 39 -9.64 11.87 -7.38
CA PHE A 39 -10.08 11.15 -6.19
C PHE A 39 -8.92 10.54 -5.37
N ALA A 40 -7.73 10.40 -5.96
CA ALA A 40 -6.53 9.98 -5.25
C ALA A 40 -6.12 10.91 -4.09
N PHE A 41 -6.54 12.18 -4.12
CA PHE A 41 -6.25 13.17 -3.07
C PHE A 41 -7.29 13.21 -1.95
N ILE A 42 -8.35 12.40 -2.03
CA ILE A 42 -9.36 12.30 -0.98
C ILE A 42 -9.07 11.01 -0.19
N PRO A 43 -8.83 11.06 1.13
CA PRO A 43 -8.33 9.91 1.88
C PRO A 43 -9.19 8.65 1.71
N PHE A 44 -10.51 8.81 1.73
CA PHE A 44 -11.46 7.71 1.55
C PHE A 44 -11.40 7.08 0.16
N PHE A 45 -11.28 7.90 -0.90
CA PHE A 45 -11.27 7.41 -2.28
C PHE A 45 -9.87 7.01 -2.77
N GLN A 46 -8.83 7.25 -1.98
CA GLN A 46 -7.47 6.87 -2.35
C GLN A 46 -7.33 5.34 -2.53
N LEU A 47 -7.92 4.55 -1.63
CA LEU A 47 -7.96 3.08 -1.75
C LEU A 47 -8.83 2.64 -2.93
N PHE A 48 -9.90 3.37 -3.22
CA PHE A 48 -10.75 3.10 -4.37
C PHE A 48 -10.00 3.28 -5.68
N MET A 49 -9.28 4.41 -5.84
CA MET A 49 -8.44 4.67 -7.00
C MET A 49 -7.34 3.63 -7.16
N LEU A 50 -6.71 3.22 -6.05
CA LEU A 50 -5.71 2.16 -6.05
C LEU A 50 -6.33 0.82 -6.49
N GLY A 51 -7.53 0.49 -6.01
CA GLY A 51 -8.24 -0.71 -6.44
C GLY A 51 -8.65 -0.67 -7.92
N GLN A 52 -9.09 0.47 -8.44
CA GLN A 52 -9.36 0.66 -9.87
C GLN A 52 -8.12 0.45 -10.74
N ILE A 53 -6.97 0.95 -10.28
CA ILE A 53 -5.67 0.68 -10.89
C ILE A 53 -5.43 -0.83 -10.93
N GLY A 54 -5.60 -1.53 -9.81
CA GLY A 54 -5.45 -2.99 -9.71
C GLY A 54 -6.38 -3.75 -10.67
N ASP A 55 -7.67 -3.42 -10.69
CA ASP A 55 -8.67 -4.03 -11.57
C ASP A 55 -8.34 -3.83 -13.05
N SER A 56 -7.77 -2.67 -13.41
CA SER A 56 -7.33 -2.43 -14.78
C SER A 56 -6.16 -3.32 -15.19
N MET A 57 -5.37 -3.86 -14.25
CA MET A 57 -4.15 -4.64 -14.53
C MET A 57 -4.26 -6.13 -14.21
N LYS A 58 -5.24 -6.56 -13.42
CA LYS A 58 -5.32 -7.96 -12.92
C LYS A 58 -5.31 -9.00 -14.04
N HIS A 59 -5.91 -8.70 -15.19
CA HIS A 59 -5.95 -9.58 -16.36
C HIS A 59 -4.59 -9.78 -17.04
N LEU A 60 -3.60 -8.90 -16.78
CA LEU A 60 -2.27 -8.97 -17.36
C LEU A 60 -1.36 -10.01 -16.67
N ASN A 61 -1.75 -10.47 -15.48
CA ASN A 61 -1.00 -11.48 -14.74
C ASN A 61 -1.92 -12.65 -14.37
N ARG A 62 -1.72 -13.79 -15.06
CA ARG A 62 -2.53 -15.01 -14.88
C ARG A 62 -2.62 -15.45 -13.42
N ARG A 63 -1.53 -15.39 -12.66
CA ARG A 63 -1.53 -15.84 -11.25
C ARG A 63 -2.42 -14.99 -10.36
N VAL A 64 -2.44 -13.68 -10.59
CA VAL A 64 -3.30 -12.76 -9.81
C VAL A 64 -4.74 -12.85 -10.31
N TYR A 65 -4.93 -12.99 -11.63
CA TYR A 65 -6.25 -13.19 -12.22
C TYR A 65 -6.93 -14.45 -11.67
N ASP A 66 -6.25 -15.59 -11.63
CA ASP A 66 -6.85 -16.85 -11.17
C ASP A 66 -7.36 -16.77 -9.71
N VAL A 67 -6.73 -15.94 -8.87
CA VAL A 67 -7.10 -15.78 -7.45
C VAL A 67 -8.10 -14.64 -7.23
N PHE A 68 -7.97 -13.52 -7.97
CA PHE A 68 -8.72 -12.28 -7.73
C PHE A 68 -9.64 -11.88 -8.90
N ALA A 69 -9.90 -12.76 -9.87
CA ALA A 69 -10.75 -12.45 -11.02
C ALA A 69 -12.14 -11.97 -10.60
N SER A 70 -12.76 -12.68 -9.64
CA SER A 70 -14.10 -12.40 -9.13
C SER A 70 -14.16 -11.25 -8.12
N VAL A 71 -13.01 -10.78 -7.63
CA VAL A 71 -12.95 -9.73 -6.60
C VAL A 71 -12.79 -8.37 -7.28
N PRO A 72 -13.74 -7.44 -7.12
CA PRO A 72 -13.57 -6.07 -7.60
C PRO A 72 -12.68 -5.30 -6.61
N LEU A 73 -11.39 -5.19 -6.92
CA LEU A 73 -10.39 -4.54 -6.04
C LEU A 73 -10.75 -3.08 -5.75
N ALA A 74 -11.38 -2.38 -6.70
CA ALA A 74 -11.86 -1.01 -6.54
C ALA A 74 -12.74 -0.82 -5.30
N TYR A 75 -13.66 -1.75 -5.04
CA TYR A 75 -14.59 -1.66 -3.92
C TYR A 75 -14.17 -2.51 -2.72
N ALA A 76 -13.46 -3.62 -2.95
CA ALA A 76 -13.02 -4.51 -1.89
C ALA A 76 -12.06 -3.80 -0.93
N LEU A 77 -11.05 -3.07 -1.43
CA LEU A 77 -10.06 -2.42 -0.57
C LEU A 77 -10.68 -1.37 0.38
N PRO A 78 -11.50 -0.42 -0.11
CA PRO A 78 -12.18 0.53 0.78
C PRO A 78 -13.12 -0.13 1.79
N ILE A 79 -13.90 -1.14 1.36
CA ILE A 79 -14.87 -1.80 2.24
C ILE A 79 -14.16 -2.51 3.39
N VAL A 80 -13.08 -3.24 3.10
CA VAL A 80 -12.30 -3.93 4.14
C VAL A 80 -11.64 -2.92 5.08
N SER A 81 -11.17 -1.77 4.56
CA SER A 81 -10.62 -0.70 5.40
C SER A 81 -11.67 -0.10 6.35
N VAL A 82 -12.90 0.11 5.89
CA VAL A 82 -14.00 0.55 6.76
C VAL A 82 -14.34 -0.53 7.79
N ALA A 83 -14.39 -1.80 7.37
CA ALA A 83 -14.63 -2.91 8.27
C ALA A 83 -13.56 -2.99 9.37
N ALA A 84 -12.29 -2.71 9.06
CA ALA A 84 -11.21 -2.71 10.05
C ALA A 84 -11.45 -1.72 11.21
N VAL A 85 -12.03 -0.56 10.92
CA VAL A 85 -12.39 0.46 11.93
C VAL A 85 -13.59 0.04 12.77
N LEU A 86 -14.54 -0.69 12.17
CA LEU A 86 -15.79 -1.10 12.84
C LEU A 86 -15.62 -2.37 13.68
N LEU A 87 -14.68 -3.24 13.32
CA LEU A 87 -14.45 -4.52 13.98
C LEU A 87 -13.67 -4.33 15.29
N ARG A 88 -13.97 -5.18 16.28
CA ARG A 88 -13.19 -5.25 17.53
C ARG A 88 -11.95 -6.12 17.33
N TYR A 89 -10.94 -5.87 18.17
CA TYR A 89 -9.78 -6.75 18.25
C TYR A 89 -10.20 -8.20 18.53
N PRO A 90 -9.63 -9.21 17.85
CA PRO A 90 -8.51 -9.15 16.89
C PRO A 90 -8.92 -9.04 15.41
N PHE A 91 -10.22 -8.92 15.10
CA PHE A 91 -10.69 -8.90 13.71
C PHE A 91 -10.28 -7.62 12.97
N SER A 92 -10.10 -6.51 13.69
CA SER A 92 -9.57 -5.26 13.12
C SER A 92 -8.16 -5.43 12.56
N THR A 93 -7.26 -6.11 13.29
CA THR A 93 -5.87 -6.31 12.85
C THR A 93 -5.76 -7.24 11.64
N LEU A 94 -6.65 -8.24 11.54
CA LEU A 94 -6.76 -9.07 10.35
C LEU A 94 -7.29 -8.28 9.15
N ALA A 95 -8.29 -7.42 9.34
CA ALA A 95 -8.80 -6.56 8.28
C ALA A 95 -7.75 -5.56 7.79
N ASP A 96 -6.97 -4.95 8.70
CA ASP A 96 -5.84 -4.09 8.34
C ASP A 96 -4.76 -4.85 7.55
N LEU A 97 -4.46 -6.08 7.96
CA LEU A 97 -3.54 -6.95 7.23
C LEU A 97 -4.07 -7.25 5.82
N LEU A 98 -5.37 -7.54 5.68
CA LEU A 98 -6.00 -7.79 4.37
C LEU A 98 -5.92 -6.56 3.46
N VAL A 99 -6.17 -5.35 3.98
CA VAL A 99 -5.98 -4.11 3.22
C VAL A 99 -4.52 -3.94 2.81
N SER A 100 -3.58 -4.17 3.71
CA SER A 100 -2.14 -4.09 3.42
C SER A 100 -1.71 -5.08 2.34
N VAL A 101 -2.15 -6.34 2.44
CA VAL A 101 -1.88 -7.37 1.42
C VAL A 101 -2.53 -6.99 0.08
N GLY A 102 -3.77 -6.52 0.10
CA GLY A 102 -4.47 -6.07 -1.10
C GLY A 102 -3.75 -4.91 -1.80
N THR A 103 -3.28 -3.91 -1.05
CA THR A 103 -2.48 -2.80 -1.61
C THR A 103 -1.16 -3.29 -2.18
N LEU A 104 -0.50 -4.25 -1.52
CA LEU A 104 0.73 -4.88 -2.00
C LEU A 104 0.52 -5.64 -3.30
N VAL A 105 -0.61 -6.34 -3.46
CA VAL A 105 -1.00 -7.00 -4.72
C VAL A 105 -1.15 -5.98 -5.84
N VAL A 106 -1.79 -4.83 -5.58
CA VAL A 106 -1.89 -3.75 -6.58
C VAL A 106 -0.50 -3.21 -6.94
N TYR A 107 0.38 -2.96 -5.96
CA TYR A 107 1.75 -2.51 -6.22
C TYR A 107 2.57 -3.54 -7.02
N TYR A 108 2.40 -4.83 -6.72
CA TYR A 108 2.99 -5.90 -7.52
C TYR A 108 2.52 -5.84 -8.97
N LEU A 109 1.21 -5.66 -9.23
CA LEU A 109 0.69 -5.51 -10.59
C LEU A 109 1.26 -4.27 -11.30
N VAL A 110 1.36 -3.13 -10.59
CA VAL A 110 2.01 -1.91 -11.08
C VAL A 110 3.44 -2.20 -11.51
N PHE A 111 4.27 -2.76 -10.62
CA PHE A 111 5.68 -3.01 -10.93
C PHE A 111 5.88 -4.11 -11.97
N TYR A 112 4.99 -5.10 -12.03
CA TYR A 112 5.00 -6.13 -13.04
C TYR A 112 4.82 -5.53 -14.44
N PHE A 113 3.90 -4.56 -14.57
CA PHE A 113 3.62 -3.90 -15.85
C PHE A 113 4.68 -2.85 -16.21
N TYR A 114 5.06 -1.99 -15.27
CA TYR A 114 5.91 -0.81 -15.54
C TYR A 114 7.41 -1.06 -15.34
N ALA A 115 7.80 -2.00 -14.47
CA ALA A 115 9.19 -2.25 -14.07
C ALA A 115 9.52 -3.75 -14.00
N ARG A 116 9.14 -4.52 -15.03
CA ARG A 116 9.19 -6.00 -15.04
C ARG A 116 10.51 -6.61 -14.56
N LYS A 117 11.67 -6.01 -14.91
CA LYS A 117 13.00 -6.50 -14.50
C LYS A 117 13.26 -6.40 -12.99
N GLN A 118 12.72 -5.37 -12.32
CA GLN A 118 12.94 -5.09 -10.89
C GLN A 118 11.68 -5.29 -10.05
N CYS A 119 10.63 -5.89 -10.63
CA CYS A 119 9.32 -6.04 -10.02
C CYS A 119 9.37 -6.67 -8.63
N VAL A 120 10.06 -7.81 -8.47
CA VAL A 120 10.15 -8.51 -7.17
C VAL A 120 10.83 -7.64 -6.12
N LEU A 121 11.94 -6.98 -6.46
CA LEU A 121 12.67 -6.10 -5.55
C LEU A 121 11.79 -4.93 -5.10
N PHE A 122 11.10 -4.27 -6.03
CA PHE A 122 10.24 -3.13 -5.71
C PHE A 122 9.02 -3.55 -4.88
N THR A 123 8.44 -4.72 -5.15
CA THR A 123 7.36 -5.27 -4.34
C THR A 123 7.83 -5.61 -2.93
N VAL A 124 9.01 -6.23 -2.77
CA VAL A 124 9.55 -6.55 -1.43
C VAL A 124 9.81 -5.27 -0.63
N ILE A 125 10.42 -4.26 -1.25
CA ILE A 125 10.68 -2.98 -0.60
C ILE A 125 9.37 -2.27 -0.24
N ALA A 126 8.40 -2.19 -1.16
CA ALA A 126 7.10 -1.59 -0.89
C ALA A 126 6.24 -2.40 0.10
N GLY A 127 6.53 -3.70 0.23
CA GLY A 127 5.83 -4.65 1.10
C GLY A 127 6.35 -4.72 2.53
N LEU A 128 7.44 -4.02 2.88
CA LEU A 128 7.99 -4.03 4.25
C LEU A 128 6.92 -3.71 5.32
N PRO A 129 6.01 -2.71 5.16
CA PRO A 129 4.95 -2.49 6.14
C PRO A 129 4.07 -3.73 6.36
N THR A 130 3.70 -4.41 5.27
CA THR A 130 2.90 -5.65 5.34
C THR A 130 3.67 -6.76 6.06
N ILE A 131 4.98 -6.88 5.81
CA ILE A 131 5.84 -7.86 6.49
C ILE A 131 5.87 -7.55 8.00
N VAL A 132 6.04 -6.28 8.40
CA VAL A 132 5.98 -5.87 9.81
C VAL A 132 4.65 -6.26 10.44
N SER A 133 3.53 -5.98 9.77
CA SER A 133 2.19 -6.34 10.27
C SER A 133 2.04 -7.85 10.47
N ILE A 134 2.54 -8.67 9.54
CA ILE A 134 2.53 -10.14 9.67
C ILE A 134 3.38 -10.57 10.87
N LEU A 135 4.61 -10.06 10.99
CA LEU A 135 5.49 -10.40 12.10
C LEU A 135 4.93 -9.96 13.45
N ALA A 136 4.25 -8.81 13.51
CA ALA A 136 3.57 -8.33 14.70
C ALA A 136 2.37 -9.22 15.09
N ILE A 137 1.65 -9.79 14.12
CA ILE A 137 0.57 -10.75 14.40
C ILE A 137 1.17 -12.08 14.89
N LEU A 138 2.23 -12.56 14.25
CA LEU A 138 2.91 -13.80 14.64
C LEU A 138 3.55 -13.68 16.04
N SER A 139 4.01 -12.48 16.43
CA SER A 139 4.61 -12.28 17.75
C SER A 139 3.60 -12.38 18.89
N LEU A 140 2.31 -12.22 18.61
CA LEU A 140 1.22 -12.44 19.58
C LEU A 140 0.98 -13.93 19.85
N MET A 141 1.54 -14.84 19.04
CA MET A 141 1.39 -16.28 19.23
C MET A 141 2.37 -16.79 20.32
N PRO A 142 1.88 -17.48 21.37
CA PRO A 142 2.68 -17.81 22.55
C PRO A 142 3.87 -18.76 22.30
N LEU A 143 3.83 -19.58 21.24
CA LEU A 143 4.92 -20.51 20.89
C LEU A 143 6.10 -19.85 20.16
N ILE A 144 5.90 -18.64 19.61
CA ILE A 144 6.78 -18.05 18.58
C ILE A 144 7.19 -16.61 18.95
N GLY A 145 6.48 -15.95 19.88
CA GLY A 145 6.59 -14.53 20.19
C GLY A 145 7.99 -13.99 20.45
N GLY A 146 8.81 -14.70 21.25
CA GLY A 146 10.12 -14.21 21.67
C GLY A 146 11.12 -13.93 20.53
N ALA A 147 11.10 -14.75 19.47
CA ALA A 147 12.03 -14.60 18.35
C ALA A 147 11.64 -13.44 17.40
N PHE A 148 10.35 -13.13 17.31
CA PHE A 148 9.83 -12.17 16.36
C PHE A 148 9.66 -10.76 16.92
N ILE A 149 9.69 -10.56 18.24
CA ILE A 149 9.63 -9.22 18.86
C ILE A 149 10.81 -8.35 18.41
N TYR A 150 12.04 -8.88 18.44
CA TYR A 150 13.23 -8.13 18.03
C TYR A 150 13.28 -7.86 16.52
N ALA A 151 12.89 -8.85 15.70
CA ALA A 151 12.78 -8.70 14.26
C ALA A 151 11.70 -7.66 13.90
N ALA A 152 10.53 -7.72 14.51
CA ALA A 152 9.45 -6.77 14.30
C ALA A 152 9.85 -5.35 14.71
N GLY A 153 10.61 -5.17 15.80
CA GLY A 153 11.10 -3.85 16.23
C GLY A 153 12.03 -3.19 15.22
N ILE A 154 13.05 -3.92 14.73
CA ILE A 154 14.00 -3.39 13.73
C ILE A 154 13.28 -3.10 12.40
N LEU A 155 12.42 -4.02 11.97
CA LEU A 155 11.69 -3.89 10.73
C LEU A 155 10.59 -2.82 10.81
N ALA A 156 10.02 -2.56 12.00
CA ALA A 156 9.10 -1.47 12.25
C ALA A 156 9.75 -0.10 12.06
N VAL A 157 11.00 0.08 12.49
CA VAL A 157 11.76 1.32 12.23
C VAL A 157 12.00 1.50 10.74
N ALA A 158 12.34 0.43 10.01
CA ALA A 158 12.44 0.48 8.55
C ALA A 158 11.07 0.78 7.89
N ALA A 159 9.98 0.27 8.48
CA ALA A 159 8.63 0.49 8.01
C ALA A 159 8.14 1.94 8.16
N VAL A 160 8.77 2.75 9.02
CA VAL A 160 8.50 4.19 9.14
C VAL A 160 9.01 4.96 7.91
N VAL A 161 10.03 4.46 7.22
CA VAL A 161 10.62 5.11 6.03
C VAL A 161 9.92 4.67 4.74
N THR A 162 9.38 3.45 4.69
CA THR A 162 8.67 2.91 3.51
C THR A 162 7.43 3.64 2.99
N PRO A 163 6.64 4.41 3.77
CA PRO A 163 5.49 5.14 3.25
C PRO A 163 5.89 6.14 2.16
N VAL A 164 7.16 6.57 2.16
CA VAL A 164 7.76 7.40 1.12
C VAL A 164 8.25 6.54 -0.06
N VAL A 165 8.89 5.41 0.22
CA VAL A 165 9.57 4.58 -0.79
C VAL A 165 8.60 3.96 -1.78
N GLY A 166 7.45 3.44 -1.33
CA GLY A 166 6.43 2.86 -2.22
C GLY A 166 5.97 3.85 -3.31
N PRO A 167 5.46 5.03 -2.95
CA PRO A 167 5.11 6.09 -3.89
C PRO A 167 6.25 6.52 -4.82
N LEU A 168 7.48 6.64 -4.31
CA LEU A 168 8.64 6.98 -5.14
C LEU A 168 8.95 5.91 -6.17
N LEU A 169 8.90 4.63 -5.79
CA LEU A 169 9.10 3.51 -6.71
C LEU A 169 8.01 3.47 -7.78
N ILE A 170 6.77 3.79 -7.42
CA ILE A 170 5.66 3.93 -8.39
C ILE A 170 6.00 5.04 -9.38
N LEU A 171 6.33 6.25 -8.90
CA LEU A 171 6.68 7.38 -9.77
C LEU A 171 7.91 7.09 -10.65
N TYR A 172 8.90 6.39 -10.11
CA TYR A 172 10.08 5.95 -10.86
C TYR A 172 9.69 4.96 -11.97
N SER A 173 8.88 3.95 -11.66
CA SER A 173 8.46 2.92 -12.62
C SER A 173 7.69 3.49 -13.82
N ILE A 174 6.87 4.53 -13.60
CA ILE A 174 6.07 5.15 -14.66
C ILE A 174 6.81 6.27 -15.42
N ARG A 175 8.04 6.64 -15.03
CA ARG A 175 8.76 7.79 -15.62
C ARG A 175 8.98 7.65 -17.13
N GLY A 176 9.29 6.44 -17.61
CA GLY A 176 9.56 6.17 -19.03
C GLY A 176 8.32 6.21 -19.94
N TYR A 177 7.12 6.05 -19.36
CA TYR A 177 5.86 6.05 -20.11
C TYR A 177 5.34 7.46 -20.42
N ARG A 178 6.09 8.52 -20.05
CA ARG A 178 5.81 9.91 -20.43
C ARG A 178 6.12 10.22 -21.91
N MET A 179 6.88 9.35 -22.60
CA MET A 179 7.48 9.67 -23.91
C MET A 179 6.65 9.22 -25.13
N TYR A 180 5.47 8.60 -24.94
CA TYR A 180 4.70 7.98 -26.03
C TYR A 180 3.22 8.42 -26.10
N ARG A 181 2.89 9.60 -25.57
CA ARG A 181 1.62 10.29 -25.86
C ARG A 181 1.91 11.66 -26.43
#